data_AF-A0A2Z3H6U9-F1
#
_entry.id   AF-A0A2Z3H6U9-F1
#
_cell.length_a   1.000
_cell.length_b   1.000
_cell.length_c   1.000
_cell.angle_alpha   90.00
_cell.angle_beta   90.00
_cell.angle_gamma   90.00
#
_symmetry.space_group_name_H-M   'P 1'
#
loop_
_entity.id
_entity.type
_entity.pdbx_description
1 polymer ?
#
loop_
_entity_poly.entity_id
_entity_poly.type
_entity_poly.pdbx_seq_one_letter_code
_entity_poly.pdbx_strand_id
1 'polypeptide(L)'
;MFQNAGEKGRRHADPADPPRARANKRRGHGTFDNDRPPVVGAVGRDSGPVRRRVVGYTDRATLEGFVTGATVAGATVNTDEWKGYGGLSKVGRTHATVCHSPANREWARDDDGDGVREVHTNTMEGTWTGLRNFLRPFRGVSKWFLSQYVAMLK
;
A
#
# COMPACT_ATOMS: atom_id res chain seq x y z
N MET A 1 -0.39 -0.07 2.23
CA MET A 1 -0.45 -0.76 3.56
C MET A 1 0.90 -1.38 3.88
N PHE A 2 1.30 -1.53 5.15
CA PHE A 2 2.47 -2.34 5.54
C PHE A 2 2.01 -3.64 6.21
N GLN A 3 2.57 -4.77 5.79
CA GLN A 3 2.24 -6.08 6.35
C GLN A 3 3.43 -6.63 7.13
N ASN A 4 3.25 -6.96 8.42
CA ASN A 4 4.27 -7.71 9.16
C ASN A 4 4.40 -9.12 8.55
N ALA A 5 5.55 -9.42 7.97
CA ALA A 5 5.83 -10.69 7.32
C ALA A 5 7.31 -11.03 7.55
N GLY A 6 7.57 -12.13 8.26
CA GLY A 6 8.93 -12.54 8.61
C GLY A 6 9.53 -13.49 7.58
N GLU A 7 10.53 -14.26 7.99
CA GLU A 7 11.26 -15.18 7.10
C GLU A 7 10.79 -16.63 7.19
N LYS A 8 9.56 -16.85 7.67
CA LYS A 8 8.98 -18.19 7.89
C LYS A 8 9.24 -19.11 6.69
N GLY A 9 9.73 -20.32 6.97
CA GLY A 9 10.03 -21.33 5.97
C GLY A 9 11.40 -21.21 5.31
N ARG A 10 12.20 -20.16 5.60
CA ARG A 10 13.62 -20.13 5.24
C ARG A 10 14.46 -20.75 6.35
N ARG A 11 15.50 -21.47 5.95
CA ARG A 11 16.50 -22.00 6.87
C ARG A 11 17.45 -20.87 7.27
N HIS A 12 17.55 -20.62 8.57
CA HIS A 12 18.55 -19.74 9.16
C HIS A 12 19.67 -20.62 9.70
N ALA A 13 20.80 -20.68 8.98
CA ALA A 13 21.94 -21.50 9.35
C ALA A 13 23.00 -20.73 10.15
N ASP A 14 22.92 -19.41 10.15
CA ASP A 14 23.83 -18.53 10.89
C ASP A 14 23.52 -18.63 12.40
N PRO A 15 24.47 -19.12 13.23
CA PRO A 15 24.30 -19.17 14.68
C PRO A 15 24.11 -17.79 15.33
N ALA A 16 24.55 -16.72 14.66
CA ALA A 16 24.41 -15.34 15.13
C ALA A 16 23.06 -14.69 14.76
N ASP A 17 22.17 -15.40 14.06
CA ASP A 17 20.80 -14.97 13.73
C ASP A 17 19.77 -15.65 14.64
N PRO A 18 19.55 -15.15 15.87
CA PRO A 18 18.70 -15.82 16.84
C PRO A 18 17.23 -15.79 16.38
N PRO A 19 16.44 -16.85 16.68
CA PRO A 19 15.01 -16.84 16.44
C PRO A 19 14.32 -15.63 17.06
N ARG A 20 13.40 -15.02 16.31
CA ARG A 20 12.63 -13.87 16.79
C ARG A 20 11.72 -14.27 17.95
N ALA A 21 12.04 -13.82 19.17
CA ALA A 21 11.27 -14.13 20.38
C ALA A 21 9.96 -13.33 20.56
N ARG A 22 9.79 -12.20 19.85
CA ARG A 22 8.62 -11.32 19.98
C ARG A 22 8.16 -10.75 18.63
N ALA A 23 6.89 -10.36 18.57
CA ALA A 23 6.32 -9.71 17.38
C ALA A 23 7.12 -8.46 16.96
N ASN A 24 7.16 -8.19 15.65
CA ASN A 24 7.86 -7.05 15.08
C ASN A 24 7.16 -5.72 15.43
N LYS A 25 7.61 -5.07 16.53
CA LYS A 25 7.07 -3.79 17.04
C LYS A 25 7.86 -2.55 16.58
N ARG A 26 8.65 -2.64 15.50
CA ARG A 26 9.47 -1.52 15.01
C ARG A 26 8.60 -0.30 14.67
N ARG A 27 9.00 0.87 15.17
CA ARG A 27 8.41 2.18 14.81
C ARG A 27 8.91 2.62 13.43
N GLY A 28 8.15 3.49 12.77
CA GLY A 28 8.49 4.02 11.44
C GLY A 28 7.96 3.19 10.28
N HIS A 29 8.41 3.54 9.09
CA HIS A 29 7.94 2.99 7.82
C HIS A 29 8.39 1.54 7.61
N GLY A 30 7.52 0.73 7.03
CA GLY A 30 7.83 -0.66 6.71
C GLY A 30 8.63 -0.78 5.42
N THR A 31 9.53 -1.74 5.38
CA THR A 31 10.31 -2.13 4.18
C THR A 31 10.35 -3.65 4.12
N PHE A 32 10.73 -4.19 2.97
CA PHE A 32 10.98 -5.62 2.85
C PHE A 32 12.08 -6.10 3.82
N ASP A 33 13.16 -5.32 3.95
CA ASP A 33 14.30 -5.66 4.80
C ASP A 33 13.95 -5.69 6.29
N ASN A 34 12.98 -4.88 6.73
CA ASN A 34 12.60 -4.80 8.13
C ASN A 34 11.42 -5.72 8.51
N ASP A 35 11.08 -6.70 7.66
CA ASP A 35 9.98 -7.65 7.83
C ASP A 35 8.60 -6.98 7.90
N ARG A 36 8.47 -5.80 7.29
CA ARG A 36 7.19 -5.08 7.15
C ARG A 36 6.97 -4.64 5.70
N PRO A 37 7.05 -5.56 4.72
CA PRO A 37 6.95 -5.21 3.30
C PRO A 37 5.70 -4.37 3.02
N PRO A 38 5.86 -3.26 2.28
CA PRO A 38 4.73 -2.52 1.74
C PRO A 38 3.95 -3.33 0.72
N VAL A 39 2.64 -3.28 0.84
CA VAL A 39 1.69 -3.67 -0.21
C VAL A 39 1.09 -2.38 -0.76
N VAL A 40 1.37 -2.11 -2.03
CA VAL A 40 0.83 -0.99 -2.80
C VAL A 40 -0.33 -1.47 -3.65
N GLY A 41 -1.27 -0.58 -3.97
CA GLY A 41 -2.43 -0.94 -4.76
C GLY A 41 -3.11 0.25 -5.39
N ALA A 42 -3.89 -0.05 -6.42
CA ALA A 42 -4.75 0.89 -7.12
C ALA A 42 -6.08 0.19 -7.43
N VAL A 43 -7.17 0.95 -7.34
CA VAL A 43 -8.49 0.50 -7.75
C VAL A 43 -8.98 1.46 -8.82
N GLY A 44 -9.36 0.92 -9.98
CA GLY A 44 -10.01 1.72 -11.01
C GLY A 44 -11.43 2.05 -10.57
N ARG A 45 -11.71 3.33 -10.32
CA ARG A 45 -13.04 3.77 -9.84
C ARG A 45 -14.14 3.44 -10.85
N ASP A 46 -13.92 3.81 -12.11
CA ASP A 46 -14.92 3.62 -13.17
C ASP A 46 -14.78 2.27 -13.86
N SER A 47 -13.56 1.72 -13.88
CA SER A 47 -13.29 0.45 -14.55
C SER A 47 -13.56 -0.77 -13.67
N GLY A 48 -13.32 -0.68 -12.36
CA GLY A 48 -13.52 -1.77 -11.38
C GLY A 48 -12.28 -2.60 -10.99
N PRO A 49 -11.29 -2.88 -11.86
CA PRO A 49 -10.14 -3.70 -11.49
C PRO A 49 -9.34 -3.18 -10.29
N VAL A 50 -8.90 -4.12 -9.46
CA VAL A 50 -7.97 -3.91 -8.35
C VAL A 50 -6.60 -4.47 -8.72
N ARG A 51 -5.56 -3.64 -8.61
CA ARG A 51 -4.16 -4.06 -8.74
C ARG A 51 -3.48 -3.93 -7.38
N ARG A 52 -2.75 -4.96 -6.98
CA ARG A 52 -1.96 -5.00 -5.73
C ARG A 52 -0.59 -5.58 -6.01
N ARG A 53 0.45 -5.03 -5.37
CA ARG A 53 1.83 -5.52 -5.49
C ARG A 53 2.55 -5.39 -4.15
N VAL A 54 3.34 -6.41 -3.81
CA VAL A 54 4.33 -6.32 -2.73
C VAL A 54 5.57 -5.65 -3.30
N VAL A 55 6.06 -4.60 -2.63
CA VAL A 55 7.24 -3.83 -3.07
C VAL A 55 8.29 -3.77 -1.97
N GLY A 56 9.52 -3.38 -2.33
CA GLY A 56 10.62 -3.23 -1.36
C GLY A 56 10.44 -2.02 -0.44
N TYR A 57 10.07 -0.89 -1.03
CA TYR A 57 10.02 0.43 -0.39
C TYR A 57 8.82 1.24 -0.91
N THR A 58 8.52 2.36 -0.25
CA THR A 58 7.49 3.33 -0.66
C THR A 58 8.10 4.67 -1.06
N ASP A 59 9.27 4.63 -1.69
CA ASP A 59 9.92 5.79 -2.28
C ASP A 59 9.24 6.23 -3.59
N ARG A 60 9.65 7.40 -4.07
CA ARG A 60 9.08 8.01 -5.26
C ARG A 60 9.18 7.11 -6.49
N ALA A 61 10.37 6.59 -6.79
CA ALA A 61 10.60 5.78 -7.99
C ALA A 61 9.72 4.52 -7.99
N THR A 62 9.61 3.85 -6.84
CA THR A 62 8.78 2.66 -6.68
C THR A 62 7.29 2.96 -6.85
N LEU A 63 6.81 4.03 -6.22
CA LEU A 63 5.39 4.38 -6.26
C LEU A 63 4.96 4.96 -7.61
N GLU A 64 5.77 5.82 -8.23
CA GLU A 64 5.52 6.32 -9.59
C GLU A 64 5.53 5.19 -10.61
N GLY A 65 6.50 4.27 -10.52
CA GLY A 65 6.55 3.09 -11.38
C GLY A 65 5.31 2.19 -11.21
N PHE A 66 4.84 2.01 -9.98
CA PHE A 66 3.60 1.27 -9.73
C PHE A 66 2.38 1.98 -10.33
N VAL A 67 2.21 3.28 -10.05
CA VAL A 67 1.04 4.05 -10.51
C VAL A 67 1.00 4.12 -12.03
N THR A 68 2.11 4.47 -12.68
CA THR A 68 2.19 4.57 -14.15
C THR A 68 1.93 3.24 -14.85
N GLY A 69 2.33 2.11 -14.26
CA GLY A 69 2.01 0.78 -14.78
C GLY A 69 0.58 0.31 -14.46
N ALA A 70 -0.07 0.90 -13.46
CA ALA A 70 -1.43 0.54 -13.03
C ALA A 70 -2.52 1.43 -13.65
N THR A 71 -2.17 2.62 -14.15
CA THR A 71 -3.10 3.61 -14.70
C THR A 71 -2.73 4.04 -16.10
N VAL A 72 -3.75 4.45 -16.87
CA VAL A 72 -3.54 5.10 -18.17
C VAL A 72 -2.93 6.50 -17.99
N ALA A 73 -2.29 7.03 -19.04
CA ALA A 73 -1.83 8.42 -19.05
C ALA A 73 -3.02 9.38 -18.90
N GLY A 74 -2.83 10.49 -18.18
CA GLY A 74 -3.88 11.47 -17.90
C GLY A 74 -4.89 11.03 -16.83
N ALA A 75 -4.79 9.81 -16.29
CA ALA A 75 -5.67 9.38 -15.22
C ALA A 75 -5.53 10.26 -13.97
N THR A 76 -6.65 10.56 -13.33
CA THR A 76 -6.68 11.14 -11.98
C THR A 76 -6.40 10.06 -10.95
N VAL A 77 -5.43 10.32 -10.08
CA VAL A 77 -4.99 9.42 -9.03
C VAL A 77 -5.24 10.10 -7.70
N ASN A 78 -6.09 9.47 -6.88
CA ASN A 78 -6.39 9.91 -5.53
C ASN A 78 -5.51 9.13 -4.54
N THR A 79 -4.69 9.83 -3.76
CA THR A 79 -3.86 9.19 -2.73
C THR A 79 -4.00 9.89 -1.38
N ASP A 80 -3.42 9.27 -0.35
CA ASP A 80 -3.07 9.98 0.86
C ASP A 80 -1.94 11.00 0.60
N GLU A 81 -1.60 11.81 1.60
CA GLU A 81 -0.50 12.78 1.54
C GLU A 81 0.90 12.13 1.62
N TRP A 82 1.05 10.87 1.22
CA TRP A 82 2.35 10.22 1.25
C TRP A 82 3.31 10.86 0.25
N LYS A 83 4.43 11.39 0.75
CA LYS A 83 5.42 12.14 -0.05
C LYS A 83 5.96 11.40 -1.28
N GLY A 84 5.95 10.07 -1.26
CA GLY A 84 6.37 9.26 -2.40
C GLY A 84 5.48 9.44 -3.65
N TYR A 85 4.24 9.93 -3.51
CA TYR A 85 3.38 10.26 -4.66
C TYR A 85 3.59 11.69 -5.20
N GLY A 86 4.43 12.51 -4.57
CA GLY A 86 4.51 13.94 -4.91
C GLY A 86 5.07 14.29 -6.28
N GLY A 87 5.43 13.32 -7.12
CA GLY A 87 5.85 13.56 -8.52
C GLY A 87 4.86 13.04 -9.57
N LEU A 88 3.68 12.56 -9.17
CA LEU A 88 2.67 12.01 -10.10
C LEU A 88 2.29 12.95 -11.25
N SER A 89 2.14 14.26 -10.97
CA SER A 89 1.88 15.26 -12.02
C SER A 89 2.98 15.33 -13.07
N LYS A 90 4.24 15.11 -12.69
CA LYS A 90 5.39 15.13 -13.61
C LYS A 90 5.46 13.89 -14.50
N VAL A 91 4.86 12.79 -14.07
CA VAL A 91 4.74 11.55 -14.85
C VAL A 91 3.36 11.41 -15.51
N GLY A 92 2.67 12.55 -15.71
CA GLY A 92 1.46 12.65 -16.53
C GLY A 92 0.20 12.09 -15.87
N ARG A 93 0.08 12.14 -14.55
CA ARG A 93 -1.13 11.77 -13.79
C ARG A 93 -1.64 13.00 -13.05
N THR A 94 -2.92 13.31 -13.18
CA THR A 94 -3.55 14.31 -12.31
C THR A 94 -3.53 13.75 -10.89
N HIS A 95 -3.02 14.50 -9.92
CA HIS A 95 -2.87 14.02 -8.55
C HIS A 95 -3.76 14.83 -7.62
N ALA A 96 -4.68 14.15 -6.96
CA ALA A 96 -5.51 14.72 -5.92
C ALA A 96 -5.25 13.99 -4.60
N THR A 97 -5.31 14.73 -3.50
CA THR A 97 -5.05 14.19 -2.15
C THR A 97 -6.16 14.58 -1.20
N VAL A 98 -6.32 13.80 -0.14
CA VAL A 98 -7.07 14.18 1.06
C VAL A 98 -6.10 14.40 2.21
N CYS A 99 -6.28 15.48 2.96
CA CYS A 99 -5.40 15.76 4.08
C CYS A 99 -5.70 14.82 5.26
N HIS A 100 -4.69 14.13 5.78
CA HIS A 100 -4.87 13.25 6.95
C HIS A 100 -4.14 13.75 8.19
N SER A 101 -3.47 14.90 8.07
CA SER A 101 -2.85 15.57 9.21
C SER A 101 -3.89 15.81 10.31
N PRO A 102 -3.54 15.66 11.60
CA PRO A 102 -4.49 15.90 12.69
C PRO A 102 -5.08 17.32 12.71
N ALA A 103 -4.32 18.31 12.24
CA ALA A 103 -4.74 19.71 12.25
C ALA A 103 -5.83 20.01 11.20
N ASN A 104 -5.71 19.42 10.00
CA ASN A 104 -6.59 19.68 8.87
C ASN A 104 -7.13 18.37 8.29
N ARG A 105 -7.68 17.50 9.14
CA ARG A 105 -8.12 16.18 8.71
C ARG A 105 -9.34 16.27 7.79
N GLU A 106 -9.19 15.71 6.60
CA GLU A 106 -10.20 15.51 5.59
C GLU A 106 -10.44 14.01 5.38
N TRP A 107 -11.68 13.65 5.12
CA TRP A 107 -12.08 12.27 4.80
C TRP A 107 -12.39 12.12 3.32
N ALA A 108 -13.02 13.11 2.73
CA ALA A 108 -13.32 13.21 1.31
C ALA A 108 -13.56 14.68 0.95
N ARG A 109 -13.17 15.09 -0.27
CA ARG A 109 -13.41 16.45 -0.79
C ARG A 109 -14.38 16.41 -1.96
N ASP A 110 -15.24 17.43 -1.98
CA ASP A 110 -16.12 17.82 -3.07
C ASP A 110 -15.44 19.04 -3.71
N ASP A 111 -14.71 18.81 -4.80
CA ASP A 111 -13.89 19.87 -5.40
C ASP A 111 -14.70 20.77 -6.36
N ASP A 112 -15.90 20.36 -6.79
CA ASP A 112 -16.76 21.12 -7.72
C ASP A 112 -18.07 21.68 -7.10
N GLY A 113 -18.39 21.28 -5.87
CA GLY A 113 -19.50 21.78 -5.08
C GLY A 113 -20.86 21.17 -5.44
N ASP A 114 -20.89 20.03 -6.16
CA ASP A 114 -22.14 19.39 -6.57
C ASP A 114 -22.78 18.51 -5.47
N GLY A 115 -22.10 18.38 -4.32
CA GLY A 115 -22.52 17.59 -3.16
C GLY A 115 -22.02 16.14 -3.18
N VAL A 116 -21.38 15.71 -4.26
CA VAL A 116 -20.64 14.45 -4.37
C VAL A 116 -19.21 14.71 -3.90
N ARG A 117 -18.57 13.70 -3.29
CA ARG A 117 -17.18 13.83 -2.80
C ARG A 117 -16.26 12.92 -3.58
N GLU A 118 -15.71 13.41 -4.67
CA GLU A 118 -14.92 12.66 -5.64
C GLU A 118 -13.53 12.36 -5.09
N VAL A 119 -12.93 13.22 -4.28
CA VAL A 119 -11.55 13.02 -3.85
C VAL A 119 -11.51 12.29 -2.51
N HIS A 120 -11.21 10.99 -2.55
CA HIS A 120 -11.06 10.14 -1.37
C HIS A 120 -10.30 8.84 -1.67
N THR A 121 -9.85 8.15 -0.61
CA THR A 121 -9.10 6.88 -0.67
C THR A 121 -9.88 5.65 -0.17
N ASN A 122 -11.14 5.84 0.26
CA ASN A 122 -11.97 4.83 0.94
C ASN A 122 -12.00 3.44 0.27
N THR A 123 -12.13 3.36 -1.05
CA THR A 123 -12.20 2.07 -1.76
C THR A 123 -10.92 1.24 -1.56
N MET A 124 -9.77 1.91 -1.63
CA MET A 124 -8.48 1.28 -1.42
C MET A 124 -8.29 0.90 0.06
N GLU A 125 -8.77 1.73 0.99
CA GLU A 125 -8.78 1.40 2.42
C GLU A 125 -9.63 0.16 2.75
N GLY A 126 -10.81 0.04 2.14
CA GLY A 126 -11.65 -1.16 2.24
C GLY A 126 -10.92 -2.40 1.75
N THR A 127 -10.21 -2.29 0.63
CA THR A 127 -9.38 -3.37 0.09
C THR A 127 -8.25 -3.77 1.05
N TRP A 128 -7.64 -2.82 1.78
CA TRP A 128 -6.64 -3.11 2.82
C TRP A 128 -7.22 -3.83 4.02
N THR A 129 -8.45 -3.50 4.40
CA THR A 129 -9.18 -4.25 5.44
C THR A 129 -9.44 -5.69 4.98
N GLY A 130 -9.91 -5.87 3.74
CA GLY A 130 -10.10 -7.19 3.14
C GLY A 130 -8.82 -8.03 3.13
N LEU A 131 -7.69 -7.44 2.70
CA LEU A 131 -6.41 -8.14 2.69
C LEU A 131 -5.92 -8.52 4.09
N ARG A 132 -6.09 -7.65 5.09
CA ARG A 132 -5.75 -8.00 6.48
C ARG A 132 -6.59 -9.16 7.00
N ASN A 133 -7.88 -9.17 6.70
CA ASN A 133 -8.77 -10.25 7.09
C ASN A 133 -8.41 -11.56 6.39
N PHE A 134 -8.10 -11.52 5.10
CA PHE A 134 -7.63 -12.68 4.34
C PHE A 134 -6.33 -13.26 4.90
N LEU A 135 -5.37 -12.41 5.30
CA LEU A 135 -4.08 -12.89 5.82
C LEU A 135 -4.13 -13.40 7.27
N ARG A 136 -5.15 -13.02 8.03
CA ARG A 136 -5.25 -13.30 9.49
C ARG A 136 -5.25 -14.81 9.82
N PRO A 137 -5.96 -15.70 9.11
CA PRO A 137 -5.99 -17.14 9.41
C PRO A 137 -4.63 -17.84 9.28
N PHE A 138 -3.71 -17.34 8.46
CA PHE A 138 -2.40 -17.97 8.23
C PHE A 138 -1.43 -17.85 9.42
N ARG A 139 -1.81 -17.08 10.47
CA ARG A 139 -1.01 -16.87 11.70
C ARG A 139 0.45 -16.49 11.42
N GLY A 140 0.64 -15.59 10.45
CA GLY A 140 1.95 -15.11 10.01
C GLY A 140 2.39 -15.73 8.69
N VAL A 141 2.72 -14.86 7.73
CA VAL A 141 3.17 -15.21 6.39
C VAL A 141 4.62 -14.81 6.19
N SER A 142 5.32 -15.54 5.30
CA SER A 142 6.68 -15.21 4.90
C SER A 142 6.68 -14.03 3.94
N LYS A 143 7.57 -13.04 4.11
CA LYS A 143 7.70 -11.90 3.19
C LYS A 143 8.02 -12.34 1.76
N TRP A 144 8.75 -13.45 1.62
CA TRP A 144 9.14 -14.06 0.35
C TRP A 144 7.97 -14.67 -0.42
N PHE A 145 6.92 -15.09 0.29
CA PHE A 145 5.71 -15.66 -0.31
C PHE A 145 4.51 -14.72 -0.26
N LEU A 146 4.61 -13.58 0.43
CA LEU A 146 3.50 -12.63 0.62
C LEU A 146 2.86 -12.21 -0.71
N SER A 147 3.64 -12.06 -1.78
CA SER A 147 3.13 -11.72 -3.11
C SER A 147 2.14 -12.76 -3.65
N GLN A 148 2.37 -14.04 -3.38
CA GLN A 148 1.48 -15.12 -3.81
C GLN A 148 0.14 -15.04 -3.07
N TYR A 149 0.16 -14.79 -1.76
CA TYR A 149 -1.07 -14.57 -0.98
C TYR A 149 -1.84 -13.34 -1.47
N VAL A 150 -1.14 -12.22 -1.71
CA VAL A 150 -1.76 -11.00 -2.22
C VAL A 150 -2.44 -11.23 -3.58
N ALA A 151 -1.86 -12.07 -4.44
CA ALA A 151 -2.43 -12.40 -5.74
C ALA A 151 -3.67 -13.31 -5.65
N MET A 152 -3.82 -14.10 -4.59
CA MET A 152 -4.97 -15.00 -4.40
C MET A 152 -6.22 -14.29 -3.88
N LEU A 153 -6.07 -13.11 -3.28
CA LEU A 153 -7.20 -12.31 -2.86
C LEU A 153 -7.91 -11.77 -4.11
N LYS A 154 -9.18 -12.12 -4.26
CA LYS A 154 -10.07 -11.54 -5.26
C LYS A 154 -10.49 -10.15 -4.78
#